data_AF-A0ABD2TVF2-F1
#
_entry.id   AF-A0ABD2TVF2-F1
#
_cell.length_a   1.000
_cell.length_b   1.000
_cell.length_c   1.000
_cell.angle_alpha   90.00
_cell.angle_beta   90.00
_cell.angle_gamma   90.00
#
_symmetry.space_group_name_H-M   'P 1'
#
loop_
_entity.id
_entity.type
_entity.pdbx_description
1 polymer ?
#
loop_
_entity_poly.entity_id
_entity_poly.type
_entity_poly.pdbx_seq_one_letter_code
_entity_poly.pdbx_strand_id
1 'polypeptide(L)'
;MATFVDSKYSAAFSILIGSLSVAFSDVVVDSMVVERARGESQSMSGSLQSLCWGSSAFGGIVSAYFSGSLVEAYGVRFVFGATSLLPLITSAVSVLVKEQPVQGPARGVSLGNGFIESSKNNFTQLWGAVKQPSVLLPTLFIFLWQATPHSDSAMFFFTTNKLGFTPEFLGRVKLVTSVASLIGVGLYNGFLKKVPLRKIFLVMTLIGTALGMTQVLLVTGLNRQFGISDEWFAIGDSLIITVLGQASFMPVLVLAARICPQGMEATLFATLMSISNGGSVLGGLIGAGLTQVFGVTKDRFDNLAFLIILCNLSSLLPLPLLGLLPGDEPDTKDNTDIEMKSN
;
A
#
# COMPACT_ATOMS: atom_id res chain seq x y z
N MET A 1 -2.59 13.23 -21.01
CA MET A 1 -1.17 13.62 -20.80
C MET A 1 -0.36 13.64 -22.08
N ALA A 2 -0.47 12.64 -22.97
CA ALA A 2 0.32 12.59 -24.20
C ALA A 2 0.03 13.74 -25.21
N THR A 3 -1.23 14.20 -25.27
CA THR A 3 -1.71 15.10 -26.35
C THR A 3 -2.08 16.52 -25.89
N PHE A 4 -2.74 16.66 -24.72
CA PHE A 4 -3.37 17.93 -24.28
C PHE A 4 -2.63 18.68 -23.16
N VAL A 5 -1.44 18.21 -22.75
CA VAL A 5 -0.72 18.79 -21.61
C VAL A 5 0.43 19.65 -22.13
N ASP A 6 0.21 20.96 -22.11
CA ASP A 6 1.18 21.99 -22.51
C ASP A 6 1.52 22.97 -21.36
N SER A 7 0.78 22.91 -20.25
CA SER A 7 0.97 23.79 -19.08
C SER A 7 1.01 23.01 -17.75
N LYS A 8 1.73 23.54 -16.75
CA LYS A 8 1.80 22.98 -15.38
C LYS A 8 0.42 22.73 -14.76
N TYR A 9 -0.56 23.59 -15.04
CA TYR A 9 -1.92 23.43 -14.53
C TYR A 9 -2.67 22.30 -15.24
N SER A 10 -2.51 22.16 -16.56
CA SER A 10 -3.08 21.04 -17.33
C SER A 10 -2.46 19.69 -16.93
N ALA A 11 -1.17 19.68 -16.57
CA ALA A 11 -0.50 18.51 -16.02
C ALA A 11 -1.08 18.14 -14.66
N ALA A 12 -1.18 19.11 -13.74
CA ALA A 12 -1.76 18.90 -12.41
C ALA A 12 -3.21 18.37 -12.50
N PHE A 13 -4.04 18.96 -13.36
CA PHE A 13 -5.41 18.51 -13.58
C PHE A 13 -5.46 17.08 -14.15
N SER A 14 -4.61 16.77 -15.13
CA SER A 14 -4.50 15.41 -15.69
C SER A 14 -4.03 14.38 -14.66
N ILE A 15 -3.08 14.75 -13.79
CA ILE A 15 -2.61 13.90 -12.69
C ILE A 15 -3.77 13.65 -11.73
N LEU A 16 -4.53 14.69 -11.38
CA LEU A 16 -5.66 14.56 -10.46
C LEU A 16 -6.75 13.62 -11.01
N ILE A 17 -7.14 13.77 -12.28
CA ILE A 17 -8.10 12.85 -12.92
C ILE A 17 -7.51 11.43 -13.00
N GLY A 18 -6.23 11.30 -13.35
CA GLY A 18 -5.55 10.01 -13.43
C GLY A 18 -5.54 9.28 -12.08
N SER A 19 -5.12 9.97 -11.01
CA SER A 19 -5.11 9.45 -9.65
C SER A 19 -6.52 9.09 -9.15
N LEU A 20 -7.53 9.90 -9.46
CA LEU A 20 -8.93 9.58 -9.13
C LEU A 20 -9.41 8.32 -9.84
N SER A 21 -9.07 8.16 -11.13
CA SER A 21 -9.46 7.00 -11.93
C SER A 21 -8.78 5.72 -11.45
N VAL A 22 -7.49 5.80 -11.12
CA VAL A 22 -6.73 4.69 -10.54
C VAL A 22 -7.31 4.32 -9.17
N ALA A 23 -7.56 5.29 -8.29
CA ALA A 23 -8.14 5.02 -6.97
C ALA A 23 -9.51 4.33 -7.07
N PHE A 24 -10.37 4.77 -7.99
CA PHE A 24 -11.67 4.11 -8.21
C PHE A 24 -11.50 2.68 -8.72
N SER A 25 -10.63 2.46 -9.71
CA SER A 25 -10.39 1.14 -10.28
C SER A 25 -9.78 0.17 -9.27
N ASP A 26 -8.84 0.67 -8.47
CA ASP A 26 -8.13 -0.09 -7.42
C ASP A 26 -9.11 -0.59 -6.35
N VAL A 27 -9.97 0.30 -5.84
CA VAL A 27 -11.01 -0.06 -4.86
C VAL A 27 -11.98 -1.10 -5.43
N VAL A 28 -12.37 -1.00 -6.70
CA VAL A 28 -13.28 -1.99 -7.33
C VAL A 28 -12.61 -3.35 -7.44
N VAL A 29 -11.37 -3.41 -7.93
CA VAL A 29 -10.62 -4.67 -8.07
C VAL A 29 -10.39 -5.31 -6.71
N ASP A 30 -9.96 -4.55 -5.71
CA ASP A 30 -9.75 -5.04 -4.35
C ASP A 30 -11.06 -5.54 -3.72
N SER A 31 -12.16 -4.82 -3.91
CA SER A 31 -13.48 -5.22 -3.41
C SER A 31 -13.92 -6.56 -4.00
N MET A 32 -13.72 -6.76 -5.31
CA MET A 32 -14.02 -8.03 -5.96
C MET A 32 -13.15 -9.18 -5.43
N VAL A 33 -11.86 -8.91 -5.17
CA VAL A 33 -10.95 -9.92 -4.61
C VAL A 33 -11.38 -10.29 -3.19
N VAL A 34 -11.75 -9.31 -2.37
CA VAL A 34 -12.20 -9.53 -0.98
C VAL A 34 -13.51 -10.32 -0.94
N GLU A 35 -14.48 -9.99 -1.78
CA GLU A 35 -15.76 -10.69 -1.86
C GLU A 35 -15.58 -12.17 -2.26
N ARG A 36 -14.69 -12.42 -3.23
CA ARG A 36 -14.33 -13.80 -3.64
C ARG A 36 -13.52 -14.55 -2.59
N ALA A 37 -12.70 -13.84 -1.83
CA ALA A 37 -11.80 -14.42 -0.85
C ALA A 37 -12.51 -14.87 0.44
N ARG A 38 -13.70 -14.33 0.74
CA ARG A 38 -14.42 -14.64 1.97
C ARG A 38 -15.17 -15.98 1.96
N GLY A 39 -15.58 -16.46 0.78
CA GLY A 39 -16.20 -17.78 0.62
C GLY A 39 -15.22 -18.96 0.73
N GLU A 40 -13.94 -18.67 0.95
CA GLU A 40 -12.83 -19.62 0.82
C GLU A 40 -12.00 -19.70 2.11
N SER A 41 -11.20 -20.77 2.26
CA SER A 41 -10.36 -20.95 3.45
C SER A 41 -9.36 -19.81 3.65
N GLN A 42 -8.87 -19.60 4.88
CA GLN A 42 -7.85 -18.58 5.20
C GLN A 42 -6.58 -18.71 4.35
N SER A 43 -6.24 -19.95 3.97
CA SER A 43 -5.14 -20.21 3.06
C SER A 43 -5.42 -19.68 1.64
N MET A 44 -6.66 -19.73 1.18
CA MET A 44 -7.03 -19.28 -0.16
C MET A 44 -7.24 -17.77 -0.21
N SER A 45 -7.83 -17.16 0.82
CA SER A 45 -8.05 -15.70 0.92
C SER A 45 -6.74 -14.91 0.80
N GLY A 46 -5.73 -15.28 1.60
CA GLY A 46 -4.40 -14.67 1.50
C GLY A 46 -3.69 -14.98 0.17
N SER A 47 -3.96 -16.15 -0.44
CA SER A 47 -3.38 -16.49 -1.74
C SER A 47 -3.99 -15.65 -2.87
N LEU A 48 -5.29 -15.36 -2.84
CA LEU A 48 -5.96 -14.49 -3.82
C LEU A 48 -5.44 -13.04 -3.75
N GLN A 49 -5.35 -12.48 -2.54
CA GLN A 49 -4.77 -11.14 -2.36
C GLN A 49 -3.31 -11.11 -2.80
N SER A 50 -2.54 -12.15 -2.49
CA SER A 50 -1.16 -12.24 -2.93
C SER A 50 -0.97 -12.37 -4.43
N LEU A 51 -1.92 -13.01 -5.13
CA LEU A 51 -1.91 -13.11 -6.58
C LEU A 51 -2.18 -11.75 -7.22
N CYS A 52 -3.11 -10.97 -6.65
CA CYS A 52 -3.38 -9.60 -7.10
C CYS A 52 -2.12 -8.73 -6.96
N TRP A 53 -1.52 -8.71 -5.79
CA TRP A 53 -0.31 -7.93 -5.51
C TRP A 53 0.92 -8.44 -6.27
N GLY A 54 1.02 -9.75 -6.48
CA GLY A 54 2.03 -10.35 -7.35
C GLY A 54 1.87 -9.95 -8.81
N SER A 55 0.64 -9.88 -9.32
CA SER A 55 0.35 -9.42 -10.68
C SER A 55 0.68 -7.93 -10.85
N SER A 56 0.36 -7.10 -9.84
CA SER A 56 0.74 -5.68 -9.79
C SER A 56 2.26 -5.50 -9.82
N ALA A 57 3.00 -6.27 -9.01
CA ALA A 57 4.46 -6.25 -8.99
C ALA A 57 5.06 -6.68 -10.34
N PHE A 58 4.51 -7.70 -11.00
CA PHE A 58 4.92 -8.10 -12.35
C PHE A 58 4.70 -6.96 -13.38
N GLY A 59 3.54 -6.30 -13.34
CA GLY A 59 3.29 -5.10 -14.15
C GLY A 59 4.29 -3.98 -13.86
N GLY A 60 4.66 -3.81 -12.59
CA GLY A 60 5.70 -2.89 -12.12
C GLY A 60 7.08 -3.21 -12.72
N ILE A 61 7.48 -4.48 -12.77
CA ILE A 61 8.74 -4.94 -13.39
C ILE A 61 8.76 -4.58 -14.88
N VAL A 62 7.72 -4.96 -15.63
CA VAL A 62 7.62 -4.69 -17.07
C VAL A 62 7.67 -3.17 -17.30
N SER A 63 6.88 -2.41 -16.55
CA SER A 63 6.85 -0.95 -16.65
C SER A 63 8.20 -0.31 -16.31
N ALA A 64 8.85 -0.70 -15.21
CA ALA A 64 10.12 -0.13 -14.79
C ALA A 64 11.25 -0.44 -15.78
N TYR A 65 11.29 -1.64 -16.35
CA TYR A 65 12.30 -2.04 -17.32
C TYR A 65 12.23 -1.23 -18.63
N PHE A 66 11.01 -1.07 -19.17
CA PHE A 66 10.83 -0.39 -20.45
C PHE A 66 10.69 1.13 -20.33
N SER A 67 10.15 1.66 -19.21
CA SER A 67 9.84 3.09 -19.10
C SER A 67 11.07 3.99 -19.17
N GLY A 68 12.19 3.63 -18.53
CA GLY A 68 13.41 4.44 -18.55
C GLY A 68 13.98 4.60 -19.95
N SER A 69 14.17 3.48 -20.66
CA SER A 69 14.71 3.47 -22.02
C SER A 69 13.78 4.13 -23.04
N LEU A 70 12.47 3.93 -22.90
CA LEU A 70 11.47 4.55 -23.77
C LEU A 70 11.39 6.07 -23.57
N VAL A 71 11.51 6.55 -22.33
CA VAL A 71 11.53 8.00 -22.04
C VAL A 71 12.77 8.65 -22.64
N GLU A 72 13.93 7.99 -22.56
CA GLU A 72 15.17 8.53 -23.11
C GLU A 72 15.19 8.54 -24.64
N ALA A 73 14.74 7.46 -25.29
CA ALA A 73 14.77 7.33 -26.75
C ALA A 73 13.63 8.09 -27.48
N TYR A 74 12.42 8.10 -26.91
CA TYR A 74 11.21 8.60 -27.58
C TYR A 74 10.51 9.75 -26.84
N GLY A 75 11.02 10.14 -25.67
CA GLY A 75 10.46 11.21 -24.87
C GLY A 75 9.22 10.84 -24.07
N VAL A 76 8.88 11.72 -23.13
CA VAL A 76 7.83 11.49 -22.12
C VAL A 76 6.42 11.36 -22.71
N ARG A 77 6.11 12.10 -23.79
CA ARG A 77 4.79 12.08 -24.44
C ARG A 77 4.46 10.73 -25.06
N PHE A 78 5.44 10.10 -25.71
CA PHE A 78 5.28 8.77 -26.29
C PHE A 78 4.97 7.72 -25.22
N VAL A 79 5.72 7.75 -24.11
CA VAL A 79 5.50 6.83 -22.98
C VAL A 79 4.12 6.98 -22.38
N PHE A 80 3.63 8.22 -22.18
CA PHE A 80 2.24 8.43 -21.73
C PHE A 80 1.21 7.87 -22.71
N GLY A 81 1.47 7.95 -24.02
CA GLY A 81 0.61 7.35 -25.06
C GLY A 81 0.61 5.83 -24.97
N ALA A 82 1.79 5.21 -24.94
CA ALA A 82 1.94 3.75 -24.83
C ALA A 82 1.29 3.20 -23.54
N THR A 83 1.55 3.83 -22.39
CA THR A 83 0.98 3.41 -21.10
C THR A 83 -0.54 3.54 -21.04
N SER A 84 -1.14 4.43 -21.84
CA SER A 84 -2.61 4.57 -21.89
C SER A 84 -3.32 3.35 -22.48
N LEU A 85 -2.61 2.49 -23.21
CA LEU A 85 -3.15 1.23 -23.73
C LEU A 85 -3.51 0.24 -22.61
N LEU A 86 -2.76 0.25 -21.49
CA LEU A 86 -2.99 -0.69 -20.40
C LEU A 86 -4.36 -0.47 -19.72
N PRO A 87 -4.74 0.75 -19.29
CA PRO A 87 -6.10 1.02 -18.80
C PRO A 87 -7.20 0.70 -19.82
N LEU A 88 -6.96 0.91 -21.12
CA LEU A 88 -7.93 0.56 -22.17
C LEU A 88 -8.17 -0.95 -22.26
N ILE A 89 -7.10 -1.75 -22.15
CA ILE A 89 -7.22 -3.22 -22.06
C ILE A 89 -7.98 -3.61 -20.80
N THR A 90 -7.65 -3.03 -19.64
CA THR A 90 -8.37 -3.31 -18.38
C THR A 90 -9.86 -2.98 -18.50
N SER A 91 -10.20 -1.85 -19.13
CA SER A 91 -11.59 -1.47 -19.41
C SER A 91 -12.30 -2.41 -20.38
N ALA A 92 -11.58 -3.06 -21.31
CA ALA A 92 -12.17 -4.07 -22.19
C ALA A 92 -12.41 -5.38 -21.43
N VAL A 93 -11.48 -5.78 -20.55
CA VAL A 93 -11.59 -6.98 -19.72
C VAL A 93 -12.71 -6.84 -18.69
N SER A 94 -12.97 -5.64 -18.16
CA SER A 94 -14.05 -5.43 -17.18
C SER A 94 -15.43 -5.78 -17.74
N VAL A 95 -15.66 -5.66 -19.05
CA VAL A 95 -16.92 -6.05 -19.71
C VAL A 95 -17.18 -7.56 -19.63
N LEU A 96 -16.13 -8.36 -19.46
CA LEU A 96 -16.22 -9.82 -19.34
C LEU A 96 -16.53 -10.28 -17.90
N VAL A 97 -16.44 -9.39 -16.92
CA VAL A 97 -16.74 -9.70 -15.53
C VAL A 97 -18.24 -9.86 -15.38
N LYS A 98 -18.68 -11.11 -15.09
CA LYS A 98 -20.07 -11.40 -14.77
C LYS A 98 -20.31 -11.10 -13.29
N GLU A 99 -21.00 -10.01 -13.02
CA GLU A 99 -21.51 -9.70 -11.68
C GLU A 99 -22.81 -10.46 -11.41
N GLN A 100 -23.00 -10.94 -10.18
CA GLN A 100 -24.29 -11.45 -9.75
C GLN A 100 -25.19 -10.24 -9.41
N PRO A 101 -26.29 -10.02 -10.14
CA PRO A 101 -27.18 -8.91 -9.82
C PRO A 101 -27.81 -9.15 -8.45
N VAL A 102 -27.75 -8.14 -7.58
CA VAL A 102 -28.43 -8.16 -6.28
C VAL A 102 -29.93 -8.30 -6.52
N GLN A 103 -30.49 -9.47 -6.24
CA GLN A 103 -31.94 -9.72 -6.27
C GLN A 103 -32.60 -9.11 -5.04
N GLY A 104 -32.57 -7.77 -4.94
CA GLY A 104 -33.41 -7.00 -4.04
C GLY A 104 -34.63 -6.44 -4.77
N PRO A 105 -35.72 -6.06 -4.08
CA PRO A 105 -36.90 -5.44 -4.67
C PRO A 105 -36.57 -4.00 -5.13
N ALA A 106 -35.75 -3.85 -6.16
CA ALA A 106 -35.27 -2.57 -6.69
C ALA A 106 -35.83 -2.27 -8.08
N ARG A 107 -37.04 -2.78 -8.39
CA ARG A 107 -37.78 -2.40 -9.62
C ARG A 107 -38.68 -1.17 -9.45
N GLY A 108 -38.43 -0.33 -8.45
CA GLY A 108 -39.20 0.89 -8.19
C GLY A 108 -38.56 1.81 -7.15
N VAL A 109 -37.30 2.19 -7.33
CA VAL A 109 -36.70 3.24 -6.48
C VAL A 109 -37.27 4.59 -6.91
N SER A 110 -38.12 5.18 -6.07
CA SER A 110 -38.49 6.59 -6.15
C SER A 110 -37.21 7.43 -6.08
N LEU A 111 -36.85 8.06 -7.21
CA LEU A 111 -35.56 8.64 -7.58
C LEU A 111 -35.00 9.76 -6.67
N GLY A 112 -35.65 10.11 -5.56
CA GLY A 112 -35.18 11.15 -4.63
C GLY A 112 -35.03 10.64 -3.21
N ASN A 113 -36.17 10.45 -2.52
CA ASN A 113 -36.16 10.16 -1.09
C ASN A 113 -35.68 8.74 -0.76
N GLY A 114 -35.97 7.74 -1.61
CA GLY A 114 -35.58 6.35 -1.36
C GLY A 114 -34.08 6.09 -1.49
N PHE A 115 -33.39 6.81 -2.40
CA PHE A 115 -31.94 6.70 -2.56
C PHE A 115 -31.18 7.38 -1.41
N ILE A 116 -31.63 8.56 -0.98
CA ILE A 116 -31.04 9.28 0.16
C ILE A 116 -31.24 8.47 1.45
N GLU A 117 -32.43 7.90 1.66
CA GLU A 117 -32.72 7.09 2.84
C GLU A 117 -31.94 5.77 2.84
N SER A 118 -31.81 5.10 1.69
CA SER A 118 -30.96 3.91 1.55
C SER A 118 -29.48 4.22 1.78
N SER A 119 -28.99 5.33 1.22
CA SER A 119 -27.60 5.78 1.42
C SER A 119 -27.33 6.12 2.88
N LYS A 120 -28.28 6.78 3.56
CA LYS A 120 -28.21 7.09 4.99
C LYS A 120 -28.21 5.83 5.84
N ASN A 121 -29.01 4.83 5.49
CA ASN A 121 -29.05 3.55 6.18
C ASN A 121 -27.73 2.77 6.00
N ASN A 122 -27.19 2.70 4.77
CA ASN A 122 -25.89 2.09 4.48
C ASN A 122 -24.75 2.80 5.22
N PHE A 123 -24.77 4.13 5.25
CA PHE A 123 -23.78 4.91 6.00
C PHE A 123 -23.88 4.67 7.51
N THR A 124 -25.09 4.56 8.05
CA THR A 124 -25.32 4.28 9.47
C THR A 124 -24.84 2.86 9.84
N GLN A 125 -25.08 1.88 8.98
CA GLN A 125 -24.57 0.51 9.17
C GLN A 125 -23.04 0.45 9.08
N LEU A 126 -22.44 1.11 8.08
CA LEU A 126 -20.99 1.24 7.95
C LEU A 126 -20.38 1.90 9.19
N TRP A 127 -20.95 3.01 9.65
CA TRP A 127 -20.50 3.71 10.84
C TRP A 127 -20.65 2.85 12.10
N GLY A 128 -21.73 2.07 12.18
CA GLY A 128 -21.92 1.06 13.23
C GLY A 128 -20.83 0.00 13.22
N ALA A 129 -20.48 -0.54 12.04
CA ALA A 129 -19.42 -1.53 11.88
C ALA A 129 -18.03 -0.97 12.22
N VAL A 130 -17.69 0.22 11.74
CA VAL A 130 -16.42 0.90 12.06
C VAL A 130 -16.29 1.17 13.56
N LYS A 131 -17.39 1.46 14.25
CA LYS A 131 -17.41 1.67 15.71
C LYS A 131 -17.27 0.38 16.53
N GLN A 132 -17.43 -0.80 15.94
CA GLN A 132 -17.25 -2.04 16.68
C GLN A 132 -15.79 -2.15 17.13
N PRO A 133 -15.50 -2.45 18.41
CA PRO A 133 -14.13 -2.55 18.90
C PRO A 133 -13.26 -3.55 18.11
N SER A 134 -13.85 -4.62 17.59
CA SER A 134 -13.19 -5.63 16.74
C SER A 134 -12.64 -5.04 15.42
N VAL A 135 -13.23 -3.97 14.91
CA VAL A 135 -12.80 -3.27 13.69
C VAL A 135 -11.99 -2.03 14.05
N LEU A 136 -12.47 -1.24 15.01
CA LEU A 136 -11.87 0.04 15.39
C LEU A 136 -10.44 -0.12 15.92
N LEU A 137 -10.18 -1.11 16.79
CA LEU A 137 -8.86 -1.28 17.42
C LEU A 137 -7.78 -1.66 16.39
N PRO A 138 -8.00 -2.63 15.47
CA PRO A 138 -7.05 -2.91 14.40
C PRO A 138 -6.88 -1.75 13.42
N THR A 139 -7.98 -1.07 13.08
CA THR A 139 -7.94 0.10 12.18
C THR A 139 -7.09 1.23 12.76
N LEU A 140 -7.26 1.50 14.06
CA LEU A 140 -6.49 2.51 14.76
C LEU A 140 -5.00 2.15 14.80
N PHE A 141 -4.68 0.88 15.06
CA PHE A 141 -3.29 0.41 15.01
C PHE A 141 -2.68 0.61 13.61
N ILE A 142 -3.37 0.17 12.55
CA ILE A 142 -2.90 0.32 11.16
C ILE A 142 -2.73 1.80 10.80
N PHE A 143 -3.69 2.65 11.19
CA PHE A 143 -3.60 4.10 10.98
C PHE A 143 -2.37 4.69 11.65
N LEU A 144 -2.13 4.37 12.94
CA LEU A 144 -0.98 4.88 13.68
C LEU A 144 0.34 4.35 13.12
N TRP A 145 0.37 3.08 12.70
CA TRP A 145 1.52 2.48 12.03
C TRP A 145 1.86 3.21 10.72
N GLN A 146 0.85 3.50 9.89
CA GLN A 146 1.03 4.26 8.65
C GLN A 146 1.30 5.76 8.87
N ALA A 147 0.79 6.34 9.96
CA ALA A 147 1.01 7.75 10.33
C ALA A 147 2.39 8.03 10.92
N THR A 148 3.23 7.01 11.07
CA THR A 148 4.63 7.17 11.43
C THR A 148 5.33 8.07 10.40
N PRO A 149 6.11 9.08 10.85
CA PRO A 149 6.83 9.94 9.92
C PRO A 149 7.91 9.18 9.15
N HIS A 150 7.97 9.44 7.85
CA HIS A 150 8.98 8.91 6.93
C HIS A 150 9.67 10.05 6.17
N SER A 151 10.89 9.80 5.68
CA SER A 151 11.77 10.84 5.11
C SER A 151 12.04 10.65 3.61
N ASP A 152 11.18 9.90 2.93
CA ASP A 152 11.34 9.48 1.53
C ASP A 152 11.60 10.67 0.58
N SER A 153 10.89 11.79 0.79
CA SER A 153 11.07 13.00 -0.02
C SER A 153 12.47 13.62 0.16
N ALA A 154 12.97 13.68 1.39
CA ALA A 154 14.30 14.22 1.68
C ALA A 154 15.39 13.30 1.11
N MET A 155 15.20 11.98 1.22
CA MET A 155 16.11 10.98 0.67
C MET A 155 16.12 10.98 -0.87
N PHE A 156 14.97 11.22 -1.50
CA PHE A 156 14.86 11.39 -2.96
C PHE A 156 15.68 12.60 -3.46
N PHE A 157 15.58 13.75 -2.79
CA PHE A 157 16.40 14.92 -3.13
C PHE A 157 17.88 14.68 -2.85
N PHE A 158 18.23 13.95 -1.80
CA PHE A 158 19.62 13.58 -1.51
C PHE A 158 20.22 12.70 -2.61
N THR A 159 19.52 11.64 -3.00
CA THR A 159 19.97 10.71 -4.06
C THR A 159 20.05 11.38 -5.43
N THR A 160 19.13 12.29 -5.75
CA THR A 160 19.11 12.98 -7.04
C THR A 160 20.10 14.16 -7.09
N ASN A 161 20.07 15.06 -6.10
CA ASN A 161 20.83 16.31 -6.16
C ASN A 161 22.26 16.21 -5.62
N LYS A 162 22.49 15.36 -4.60
CA LYS A 162 23.81 15.23 -3.96
C LYS A 162 24.60 14.03 -4.47
N LEU A 163 23.95 12.87 -4.62
CA LEU A 163 24.61 11.69 -5.21
C LEU A 163 24.59 11.71 -6.75
N GLY A 164 23.70 12.49 -7.37
CA GLY A 164 23.67 12.65 -8.83
C GLY A 164 23.14 11.43 -9.57
N PHE A 165 22.30 10.60 -8.92
CA PHE A 165 21.75 9.42 -9.56
C PHE A 165 20.91 9.78 -10.79
N THR A 166 21.22 9.14 -11.92
CA THR A 166 20.52 9.38 -13.18
C THR A 166 19.09 8.82 -13.14
N PRO A 167 18.14 9.39 -13.91
CA PRO A 167 16.80 8.82 -14.05
C PRO A 167 16.80 7.36 -14.48
N GLU A 168 17.76 6.95 -15.32
CA GLU A 168 17.96 5.56 -15.73
C GLU A 168 18.30 4.68 -14.52
N PHE A 169 19.23 5.11 -13.67
CA PHE A 169 19.58 4.39 -12.45
C PHE A 169 18.40 4.26 -11.49
N LEU A 170 17.65 5.34 -11.28
CA LEU A 170 16.42 5.31 -10.46
C LEU A 170 15.37 4.35 -11.06
N GLY A 171 15.29 4.26 -12.38
CA GLY A 171 14.48 3.26 -13.08
C GLY A 171 14.93 1.82 -12.78
N ARG A 172 16.25 1.56 -12.78
CA ARG A 172 16.81 0.25 -12.38
C ARG A 172 16.56 -0.06 -10.90
N VAL A 173 16.66 0.93 -10.01
CA VAL A 173 16.30 0.76 -8.59
C VAL A 173 14.83 0.35 -8.47
N LYS A 174 13.92 1.02 -9.20
CA LYS A 174 12.49 0.65 -9.23
C LYS A 174 12.23 -0.77 -9.76
N LEU A 175 13.01 -1.20 -10.76
CA LEU A 175 12.96 -2.57 -11.25
C LEU A 175 13.32 -3.56 -10.14
N VAL A 176 14.44 -3.31 -9.45
CA VAL A 176 14.91 -4.14 -8.33
C VAL A 176 13.87 -4.17 -7.20
N THR A 177 13.29 -3.03 -6.83
CA THR A 177 12.26 -2.99 -5.79
C THR A 177 10.96 -3.68 -6.22
N SER A 178 10.62 -3.69 -7.51
CA SER A 178 9.48 -4.46 -8.03
C SER A 178 9.73 -5.98 -7.99
N VAL A 179 10.97 -6.43 -8.17
CA VAL A 179 11.33 -7.84 -7.91
C VAL A 179 11.33 -8.13 -6.41
N ALA A 180 11.84 -7.20 -5.60
CA ALA A 180 11.84 -7.31 -4.15
C ALA A 180 10.43 -7.42 -3.56
N SER A 181 9.44 -6.72 -4.14
CA SER A 181 8.06 -6.84 -3.70
C SER A 181 7.49 -8.24 -3.94
N LEU A 182 7.79 -8.87 -5.08
CA LEU A 182 7.45 -10.28 -5.31
C LEU A 182 8.10 -11.22 -4.28
N ILE A 183 9.36 -10.97 -3.93
CA ILE A 183 10.05 -11.73 -2.89
C ILE A 183 9.35 -11.55 -1.53
N GLY A 184 8.92 -10.33 -1.19
CA GLY A 184 8.16 -10.04 0.03
C GLY A 184 6.81 -10.75 0.07
N VAL A 185 6.08 -10.77 -1.05
CA VAL A 185 4.84 -11.54 -1.21
C VAL A 185 5.08 -13.04 -1.04
N GLY A 186 6.13 -13.57 -1.66
CA GLY A 186 6.54 -14.98 -1.54
C GLY A 186 6.95 -15.35 -0.12
N LEU A 187 7.71 -14.49 0.56
CA LEU A 187 8.12 -14.65 1.96
C LEU A 187 6.90 -14.73 2.88
N TYR A 188 5.91 -13.86 2.66
CA TYR A 188 4.66 -13.90 3.42
C TYR A 188 3.91 -15.22 3.23
N ASN A 189 3.66 -15.60 1.97
CA ASN A 189 2.91 -16.82 1.66
C ASN A 189 3.61 -18.11 2.11
N GLY A 190 4.93 -18.17 1.98
CA GLY A 190 5.71 -19.35 2.33
C GLY A 190 5.90 -19.51 3.84
N PHE A 191 6.22 -18.42 4.54
CA PHE A 191 6.72 -18.50 5.92
C PHE A 191 5.86 -17.73 6.93
N LEU A 192 5.44 -16.50 6.62
CA LEU A 192 4.79 -15.62 7.62
C LEU A 192 3.30 -15.90 7.80
N LYS A 193 2.64 -16.53 6.84
CA LYS A 193 1.20 -16.82 6.89
C LYS A 193 0.77 -17.67 8.11
N LYS A 194 1.68 -18.48 8.63
CA LYS A 194 1.46 -19.33 9.82
C LYS A 194 1.88 -18.65 11.14
N VAL A 195 2.48 -17.47 11.06
CA VAL A 195 3.00 -16.74 12.21
C VAL A 195 1.92 -15.79 12.74
N PRO A 196 1.78 -15.67 14.07
CA PRO A 196 0.92 -14.68 14.70
C PRO A 196 1.11 -13.26 14.16
N LEU A 197 0.01 -12.57 13.86
CA LEU A 197 0.03 -11.22 13.30
C LEU A 197 0.87 -10.25 14.16
N ARG A 198 0.66 -10.28 15.48
CA ARG A 198 1.38 -9.44 16.44
C ARG A 198 2.90 -9.69 16.40
N LYS A 199 3.33 -10.94 16.21
CA LYS A 199 4.75 -11.29 16.09
C LYS A 199 5.34 -10.82 14.77
N ILE A 200 4.60 -10.91 13.68
CA ILE A 200 5.04 -10.40 12.37
C ILE A 200 5.33 -8.90 12.49
N PHE A 201 4.38 -8.10 12.99
CA PHE A 201 4.60 -6.66 13.14
C PHE A 201 5.76 -6.35 14.08
N LEU A 202 5.89 -7.04 15.21
CA LEU A 202 7.00 -6.83 16.14
C LEU A 202 8.35 -7.07 15.46
N VAL A 203 8.53 -8.24 14.85
CA VAL A 203 9.80 -8.65 14.25
C VAL A 203 10.12 -7.78 13.04
N MET A 204 9.15 -7.55 12.15
CA MET A 204 9.35 -6.76 10.95
C MET A 204 9.64 -5.30 11.26
N THR A 205 8.99 -4.71 12.27
CA THR A 205 9.29 -3.33 12.69
C THR A 205 10.68 -3.25 13.30
N LEU A 206 11.09 -4.19 14.16
CA LEU A 206 12.44 -4.18 14.74
C LEU A 206 13.53 -4.32 13.67
N ILE A 207 13.36 -5.27 12.74
CA ILE A 207 14.28 -5.47 11.61
C ILE A 207 14.25 -4.24 10.69
N GLY A 208 13.07 -3.70 10.40
CA GLY A 208 12.86 -2.52 9.57
C GLY A 208 13.51 -1.28 10.15
N THR A 209 13.41 -1.04 11.46
CA THR A 209 14.11 0.06 12.14
C THR A 209 15.62 -0.14 12.09
N ALA A 210 16.12 -1.36 12.35
CA ALA A 210 17.55 -1.65 12.33
C ALA A 210 18.17 -1.43 10.94
N LEU A 211 17.46 -1.83 9.89
CA LEU A 211 17.88 -1.61 8.51
C LEU A 211 17.60 -0.18 8.05
N GLY A 212 16.55 0.48 8.52
CA GLY A 212 16.34 1.90 8.26
C GLY A 212 17.52 2.75 8.79
N MET A 213 18.18 2.32 9.86
CA MET A 213 19.42 2.95 10.33
C MET A 213 20.60 2.77 9.36
N THR A 214 20.60 1.78 8.46
CA THR A 214 21.68 1.65 7.45
C THR A 214 21.66 2.79 6.43
N GLN A 215 20.51 3.47 6.23
CA GLN A 215 20.46 4.69 5.41
C GLN A 215 21.32 5.82 5.97
N VAL A 216 21.53 5.86 7.28
CA VAL A 216 22.45 6.82 7.91
C VAL A 216 23.88 6.60 7.41
N LEU A 217 24.29 5.36 7.14
CA LEU A 217 25.61 5.05 6.59
C LEU A 217 25.80 5.60 5.18
N LEU A 218 24.74 5.58 4.36
CA LEU A 218 24.75 6.18 3.02
C LEU A 218 24.83 7.71 3.11
N VAL A 219 24.07 8.33 4.00
CA VAL A 219 24.04 9.80 4.14
C VAL A 219 25.35 10.36 4.68
N THR A 220 25.99 9.64 5.61
CA THR A 220 27.28 10.03 6.20
C THR A 220 28.48 9.70 5.30
N GLY A 221 28.30 8.93 4.22
CA GLY A 221 29.39 8.51 3.34
C GLY A 221 30.30 7.44 3.96
N LEU A 222 29.89 6.83 5.07
CA LEU A 222 30.61 5.73 5.73
C LEU A 222 30.68 4.50 4.82
N ASN A 223 29.67 4.28 3.98
CA ASN A 223 29.67 3.25 2.95
C ASN A 223 30.90 3.31 2.02
N ARG A 224 31.33 4.52 1.63
CA ARG A 224 32.52 4.73 0.79
C ARG A 224 33.82 4.36 1.53
N GLN A 225 33.87 4.55 2.85
CA GLN A 225 35.01 4.14 3.68
C GLN A 225 35.14 2.62 3.78
N PHE A 226 34.01 1.90 3.71
CA PHE A 226 33.99 0.44 3.59
C PHE A 226 34.24 -0.07 2.16
N GLY A 227 34.51 0.82 1.20
CA GLY A 227 34.77 0.47 -0.20
C GLY A 227 33.52 0.11 -1.01
N ILE A 228 32.33 0.40 -0.50
CA ILE A 228 31.05 0.16 -1.20
C ILE A 228 30.63 1.45 -1.91
N SER A 229 30.34 1.37 -3.22
CA SER A 229 29.81 2.51 -3.96
C SER A 229 28.41 2.90 -3.49
N ASP A 230 28.02 4.16 -3.66
CA ASP A 230 26.70 4.64 -3.25
C ASP A 230 25.57 3.94 -4.02
N GLU A 231 25.80 3.59 -5.29
CA GLU A 231 24.84 2.93 -6.16
C GLU A 231 24.47 1.53 -5.66
N TRP A 232 25.47 0.67 -5.48
CA TRP A 232 25.28 -0.69 -4.96
C TRP A 232 24.66 -0.68 -3.56
N PHE A 233 25.07 0.25 -2.70
CA PHE A 233 24.47 0.40 -1.38
C PHE A 233 22.98 0.80 -1.47
N ALA A 234 22.66 1.82 -2.29
CA ALA A 234 21.30 2.29 -2.46
C ALA A 234 20.36 1.21 -3.05
N ILE A 235 20.85 0.42 -4.02
CA ILE A 235 20.11 -0.72 -4.57
C ILE A 235 19.84 -1.78 -3.48
N GLY A 236 20.89 -2.15 -2.73
CA GLY A 236 20.78 -3.17 -1.68
C GLY A 236 19.83 -2.76 -0.56
N ASP A 237 19.98 -1.54 -0.05
CA ASP A 237 19.11 -0.97 1.00
C ASP A 237 17.65 -0.91 0.53
N SER A 238 17.41 -0.36 -0.66
CA SER A 238 16.07 -0.28 -1.25
C SER A 238 15.43 -1.65 -1.44
N LEU A 239 16.21 -2.65 -1.89
CA LEU A 239 15.75 -4.03 -2.05
C LEU A 239 15.26 -4.59 -0.72
N ILE A 240 16.10 -4.56 0.32
CA ILE A 240 15.80 -5.19 1.60
C ILE A 240 14.61 -4.49 2.27
N ILE A 241 14.58 -3.16 2.30
CA ILE A 241 13.46 -2.39 2.87
C ILE A 241 12.18 -2.69 2.11
N THR A 242 12.23 -2.84 0.78
CA THR A 242 11.02 -3.18 -0.01
C THR A 242 10.51 -4.59 0.30
N VAL A 243 11.39 -5.59 0.43
CA VAL A 243 10.98 -6.95 0.83
C VAL A 243 10.25 -6.91 2.17
N LEU A 244 10.82 -6.22 3.17
CA LEU A 244 10.25 -6.13 4.51
C LEU A 244 8.94 -5.35 4.54
N GLY A 245 8.88 -4.22 3.84
CA GLY A 245 7.66 -3.42 3.73
C GLY A 245 6.51 -4.23 3.13
N GLN A 246 6.78 -4.96 2.05
CA GLN A 246 5.77 -5.81 1.40
C GLN A 246 5.38 -7.00 2.28
N ALA A 247 6.34 -7.68 2.90
CA ALA A 247 6.06 -8.76 3.85
C ALA A 247 5.23 -8.29 5.07
N SER A 248 5.36 -7.03 5.46
CA SER A 248 4.60 -6.40 6.56
C SER A 248 3.21 -5.92 6.16
N PHE A 249 3.05 -5.48 4.90
CA PHE A 249 1.80 -4.96 4.38
C PHE A 249 0.77 -6.06 4.06
N MET A 250 1.23 -7.23 3.60
CA MET A 250 0.35 -8.36 3.26
C MET A 250 -0.57 -8.81 4.41
N PRO A 251 -0.10 -8.97 5.65
CA PRO A 251 -0.97 -9.25 6.80
C PRO A 251 -2.05 -8.19 7.04
N VAL A 252 -1.81 -6.91 6.72
CA VAL A 252 -2.80 -5.82 6.85
C VAL A 252 -3.99 -6.08 5.92
N LEU A 253 -3.72 -6.44 4.67
CA LEU A 253 -4.75 -6.72 3.66
C LEU A 253 -5.60 -7.93 4.07
N VAL A 254 -4.95 -8.99 4.58
CA VAL A 254 -5.65 -10.19 5.04
C VAL A 254 -6.50 -9.88 6.27
N LEU A 255 -5.98 -9.10 7.21
CA LEU A 255 -6.73 -8.66 8.39
C LEU A 255 -7.95 -7.83 8.00
N ALA A 256 -7.77 -6.86 7.10
CA ALA A 256 -8.85 -5.99 6.61
C ALA A 256 -9.96 -6.80 5.95
N ALA A 257 -9.63 -7.83 5.14
CA ALA A 257 -10.61 -8.72 4.54
C ALA A 257 -11.37 -9.56 5.59
N ARG A 258 -10.69 -10.01 6.65
CA ARG A 258 -11.30 -10.83 7.72
C ARG A 258 -12.31 -10.08 8.57
N ILE A 259 -12.00 -8.83 8.93
CA ILE A 259 -12.84 -8.04 9.86
C ILE A 259 -14.07 -7.42 9.19
N CYS A 260 -14.20 -7.56 7.87
CA CYS A 260 -15.35 -7.10 7.12
C CYS A 260 -16.61 -7.92 7.45
N PRO A 261 -17.76 -7.33 7.83
CA PRO A 261 -19.01 -8.06 8.08
C PRO A 261 -19.73 -8.45 6.78
N GLN A 262 -20.59 -9.48 6.82
CA GLN A 262 -21.28 -9.98 5.61
C GLN A 262 -22.21 -8.91 5.04
N GLY A 263 -22.20 -8.74 3.72
CA GLY A 263 -23.02 -7.75 3.02
C GLY A 263 -22.45 -6.33 2.96
N MET A 264 -21.32 -6.04 3.62
CA MET A 264 -20.62 -4.74 3.53
C MET A 264 -19.11 -4.87 3.28
N GLU A 265 -18.68 -5.97 2.66
CA GLU A 265 -17.26 -6.34 2.50
C GLU A 265 -16.45 -5.30 1.74
N ALA A 266 -16.89 -5.01 0.51
CA ALA A 266 -16.29 -4.00 -0.36
C ALA A 266 -16.19 -2.65 0.35
N THR A 267 -17.31 -2.17 0.92
CA THR A 267 -17.41 -0.84 1.52
C THR A 267 -16.55 -0.71 2.78
N LEU A 268 -16.57 -1.70 3.69
CA LEU A 268 -15.75 -1.62 4.89
C LEU A 268 -14.27 -1.79 4.55
N PHE A 269 -13.91 -2.71 3.65
CA PHE A 269 -12.53 -2.88 3.19
C PHE A 269 -11.98 -1.58 2.58
N ALA A 270 -12.72 -0.98 1.65
CA ALA A 270 -12.36 0.29 1.03
C ALA A 270 -12.21 1.41 2.07
N THR A 271 -13.07 1.45 3.08
CA THR A 271 -12.99 2.41 4.18
C THR A 271 -11.72 2.22 5.01
N LEU A 272 -11.39 0.98 5.37
CA LEU A 272 -10.17 0.63 6.11
C LEU A 272 -8.90 1.00 5.35
N MET A 273 -8.85 0.67 4.06
CA MET A 273 -7.73 1.02 3.19
C MET A 273 -7.61 2.53 3.00
N SER A 274 -8.74 3.24 2.90
CA SER A 274 -8.75 4.71 2.84
C SER A 274 -8.21 5.33 4.12
N ILE A 275 -8.57 4.81 5.30
CA ILE A 275 -8.02 5.25 6.59
C ILE A 275 -6.51 4.98 6.64
N SER A 276 -6.06 3.79 6.26
CA SER A 276 -4.64 3.41 6.18
C SER A 276 -3.84 4.35 5.28
N ASN A 277 -4.34 4.63 4.07
CA ASN A 277 -3.72 5.56 3.12
C ASN A 277 -3.70 7.00 3.67
N GLY A 278 -4.77 7.42 4.34
CA GLY A 278 -4.82 8.71 5.05
C GLY A 278 -3.76 8.81 6.15
N GLY A 279 -3.51 7.71 6.87
CA GLY A 279 -2.38 7.59 7.80
C GLY A 279 -1.05 7.81 7.10
N SER A 280 -0.81 7.13 5.98
CA SER A 280 0.45 7.26 5.21
C SER A 280 0.70 8.70 4.71
N VAL A 281 -0.37 9.38 4.26
CA VAL A 281 -0.32 10.81 3.87
C VAL A 281 0.04 11.66 5.09
N LEU A 282 -0.60 11.43 6.23
CA LEU A 282 -0.30 12.15 7.47
C LEU A 282 1.16 11.91 7.91
N GLY A 283 1.65 10.69 7.86
CA GLY A 283 3.05 10.35 8.14
C GLY A 283 4.02 11.10 7.22
N GLY A 284 3.70 11.18 5.92
CA GLY A 284 4.48 11.97 4.97
C GLY A 284 4.46 13.47 5.26
N LEU A 285 3.31 14.03 5.67
CA LEU A 285 3.19 15.43 6.07
C LEU A 285 3.98 15.72 7.36
N ILE A 286 3.91 14.84 8.36
CA ILE A 286 4.70 14.97 9.59
C ILE A 286 6.20 14.88 9.25
N GLY A 287 6.60 13.92 8.41
CA GLY A 287 7.97 13.77 7.94
C GLY A 287 8.50 14.98 7.16
N ALA A 288 7.68 15.55 6.28
CA ALA A 288 8.00 16.80 5.59
C ALA A 288 8.11 17.99 6.55
N GLY A 289 7.22 18.08 7.55
CA GLY A 289 7.30 19.07 8.63
C GLY A 289 8.59 18.94 9.44
N LEU A 290 8.98 17.72 9.82
CA LEU A 290 10.26 17.45 10.48
C LEU A 290 11.43 17.86 9.57
N THR A 291 11.38 17.53 8.27
CA THR A 291 12.40 17.93 7.29
C THR A 291 12.61 19.45 7.31
N GLN A 292 11.52 20.23 7.35
CA GLN A 292 11.57 21.69 7.44
C GLN A 292 12.12 22.18 8.79
N VAL A 293 11.72 21.56 9.90
CA VAL A 293 12.21 21.90 11.26
C VAL A 293 13.72 21.66 11.39
N PHE A 294 14.23 20.56 10.85
CA PHE A 294 15.67 20.26 10.81
C PHE A 294 16.44 21.09 9.78
N GLY A 295 15.77 21.96 9.01
CA GLY A 295 16.38 22.83 8.02
C GLY A 295 16.97 22.09 6.82
N VAL A 296 16.52 20.85 6.58
CA VAL A 296 16.96 20.05 5.42
C VAL A 296 16.29 20.63 4.18
N THR A 297 17.12 21.05 3.23
CA THR A 297 16.67 21.65 1.97
C THR A 297 17.23 20.86 0.81
N LYS A 298 16.74 21.11 -0.41
CA LYS A 298 17.22 20.47 -1.64
C LYS A 298 18.75 20.53 -1.87
N ASP A 299 19.44 21.47 -1.22
CA ASP A 299 20.88 21.73 -1.36
C ASP A 299 21.66 21.55 -0.03
N ARG A 300 20.98 21.47 1.13
CA ARG A 300 21.62 21.32 2.45
C ARG A 300 21.06 20.10 3.18
N PHE A 301 21.94 19.15 3.47
CA PHE A 301 21.59 17.83 4.01
C PHE A 301 22.29 17.52 5.35
N ASP A 302 22.83 18.52 6.03
CA ASP A 302 23.66 18.34 7.23
C ASP A 302 22.93 17.61 8.36
N ASN A 303 21.63 17.89 8.52
CA ASN A 303 20.78 17.28 9.54
C ASN A 303 19.99 16.06 9.03
N LEU A 304 20.24 15.59 7.80
CA LEU A 304 19.49 14.48 7.21
C LEU A 304 19.67 13.18 8.00
N ALA A 305 20.88 12.91 8.49
CA ALA A 305 21.14 11.74 9.33
C ALA A 305 20.29 11.76 10.61
N PHE A 306 20.20 12.91 11.29
CA PHE A 306 19.37 13.06 12.48
C PHE A 306 17.87 12.92 12.18
N LEU A 307 17.41 13.45 11.04
CA LEU A 307 16.03 13.29 10.58
C LEU A 307 15.70 11.80 10.35
N ILE A 308 16.58 11.06 9.66
CA ILE A 308 16.41 9.62 9.39
C ILE A 308 16.37 8.82 10.70
N ILE A 309 17.28 9.12 11.64
CA ILE A 309 17.31 8.46 12.96
C ILE A 309 15.98 8.70 13.68
N LEU A 310 15.51 9.95 13.71
CA LEU A 310 14.25 10.30 14.38
C LEU A 310 13.05 9.57 13.74
N CYS A 311 12.95 9.57 12.40
CA CYS A 311 11.88 8.87 11.69
C CYS A 311 11.92 7.36 11.97
N ASN A 312 13.10 6.74 11.91
CA ASN A 312 13.26 5.32 12.20
C ASN A 312 12.91 4.98 13.65
N LEU A 313 13.34 5.78 14.63
CA LEU A 313 12.96 5.55 16.03
C LEU A 313 11.45 5.72 16.25
N SER A 314 10.83 6.67 15.55
CA SER A 314 9.37 6.87 15.64
C SER A 314 8.58 5.65 15.12
N SER A 315 9.15 4.84 14.22
CA SER A 315 8.51 3.60 13.75
C SER A 315 8.36 2.53 14.83
N LEU A 316 9.05 2.66 15.97
CA LEU A 316 8.87 1.80 17.14
C LEU A 316 7.68 2.22 18.01
N LEU A 317 7.17 3.45 17.85
CA LEU A 317 6.09 4.01 18.66
C LEU A 317 4.76 3.23 18.56
N PRO A 318 4.39 2.61 17.42
CA PRO A 318 3.23 1.74 17.34
C PRO A 318 3.38 0.40 18.11
N LEU A 319 4.60 -0.04 18.46
CA LEU A 319 4.82 -1.38 19.05
C LEU A 319 4.10 -1.62 20.40
N PRO A 320 4.06 -0.67 21.36
CA PRO A 320 3.29 -0.84 22.59
C PRO A 320 1.79 -1.02 22.33
N LEU A 321 1.29 -0.56 21.19
CA LEU A 321 -0.11 -0.65 20.77
C LEU A 321 -0.44 -1.96 20.03
N LEU A 322 0.51 -2.90 19.92
CA LEU A 322 0.26 -4.22 19.33
C LEU A 322 -0.87 -5.00 20.02
N GLY A 323 -1.16 -4.68 21.28
CA GLY A 323 -2.30 -5.24 22.01
C GLY A 323 -3.66 -4.90 21.40
N LEU A 324 -3.75 -3.89 20.54
CA LEU A 324 -4.98 -3.48 19.83
C LEU A 324 -5.35 -4.44 18.69
N LEU A 325 -4.38 -5.17 18.13
CA LEU A 325 -4.66 -6.18 17.11
C LEU A 325 -5.32 -7.40 17.77
N PRO A 326 -6.24 -8.13 17.10
CA PRO A 326 -6.78 -9.36 17.65
C PRO A 326 -5.64 -10.32 18.03
N GLY A 327 -5.79 -10.97 19.18
CA GLY A 327 -4.93 -12.10 19.54
C GLY A 327 -5.21 -13.28 18.62
N ASP A 328 -4.27 -14.21 18.50
CA ASP A 328 -4.59 -15.49 17.86
C ASP A 328 -5.61 -16.20 18.75
N GLU A 329 -6.89 -16.13 18.38
CA GLU A 329 -7.80 -17.18 18.80
C GLU A 329 -7.33 -18.43 18.07
N PRO A 330 -6.93 -19.51 18.78
CA PRO A 330 -6.77 -20.78 18.13
C PRO A 330 -8.10 -21.10 17.46
N ASP A 331 -8.09 -21.52 16.19
CA ASP A 331 -9.23 -22.07 15.44
C ASP A 331 -9.90 -23.19 16.28
N THR A 332 -10.73 -22.81 17.25
CA THR A 332 -11.36 -23.70 18.20
C THR A 332 -12.85 -23.52 18.03
N LYS A 333 -13.38 -24.34 17.12
CA LYS A 333 -14.79 -24.77 17.07
C LYS A 333 -15.81 -23.67 16.79
N ASP A 334 -16.00 -23.37 15.51
CA ASP A 334 -17.34 -22.96 15.02
C ASP A 334 -17.86 -23.93 13.95
N ASN A 335 -17.69 -25.23 14.22
CA ASN A 335 -18.18 -26.32 13.39
C ASN A 335 -19.11 -27.27 14.18
N THR A 336 -19.73 -26.79 15.26
CA THR A 336 -20.62 -27.63 16.10
C THR A 336 -22.02 -27.07 16.38
N ASP A 337 -22.36 -25.86 15.94
CA ASP A 337 -23.68 -25.28 16.27
C ASP A 337 -24.69 -25.31 15.09
N ILE A 338 -24.30 -25.84 13.92
CA ILE A 338 -25.24 -26.05 12.79
C ILE A 338 -25.85 -27.48 12.82
N GLU A 339 -25.25 -28.46 13.51
CA GLU A 339 -25.79 -29.83 13.57
C GLU A 339 -26.83 -30.09 14.70
N MET A 340 -27.11 -29.15 15.60
CA MET A 340 -28.10 -29.35 16.68
C MET A 340 -29.48 -28.69 16.46
N LYS A 341 -29.74 -28.08 15.29
CA LYS A 341 -31.09 -27.60 14.92
C LYS A 341 -31.79 -28.39 13.82
N SER A 342 -31.21 -29.51 13.40
CA SER A 342 -31.85 -30.45 12.49
C SER A 342 -31.76 -31.86 13.08
N ASN A 343 -32.50 -32.09 14.16
CA ASN A 343 -33.05 -33.39 14.54
C ASN A 343 -34.36 -33.17 15.31
#